data_AF-A0A2T2RPD9-F1
#
_entry.id   AF-A0A2T2RPD9-F1
#
_cell.length_a   1.000
_cell.length_b   1.000
_cell.length_c   1.000
_cell.angle_alpha   90.00
_cell.angle_beta   90.00
_cell.angle_gamma   90.00
#
_symmetry.space_group_name_H-M   'P 1'
#
loop_
_entity.id
_entity.type
_entity.pdbx_description
1 polymer ?
#
loop_
_entity_poly.entity_id
_entity_poly.type
_entity_poly.pdbx_seq_one_letter_code
_entity_poly.pdbx_strand_id
1 'polypeptide(L)'
;MRYSLLTRFQGGLLGSLIGEIIGSNSKLSDWSEIGIGATKSLVSKRILDQADWLEQIQRRRESLLDLKNTASSSEAAVATLPIALFFHESPALLEEQLLACTETWQLPNEPAEDVLAFGSAVASALTERVGASRWLAPTSTQLISQILTYLGTSPTPLKQQLEQLSDLFARQAGLEEAVTQLTRQDKGGHTPIALALYCFCDTPQDFRLCIARAAQTGYQPQVTAALAGALSGTYNSFIGIPIGWRIHRHQDPLLSEIYPLAEQLFAVWSGVYQLSNTDQVIKSAAVAPAGMIQPRSSLSIISQRTN
;
A
#
# COMPACT_ATOMS: atom_id res chain seq x y z
N MET A 1 -3.28 -15.88 -9.46
CA MET A 1 -2.73 -14.54 -9.76
C MET A 1 -3.53 -13.86 -10.86
N ARG A 2 -4.37 -12.88 -10.50
CA ARG A 2 -5.26 -12.17 -11.45
C ARG A 2 -4.52 -11.12 -12.29
N TYR A 3 -3.44 -10.56 -11.74
CA TYR A 3 -2.63 -9.50 -12.36
C TYR A 3 -1.14 -9.74 -12.07
N SER A 4 -0.26 -9.30 -12.97
CA SER A 4 1.20 -9.39 -12.76
C SER A 4 1.63 -8.57 -11.54
N LEU A 5 2.66 -9.02 -10.81
CA LEU A 5 3.13 -8.31 -9.63
C LEU A 5 3.61 -6.88 -9.97
N LEU A 6 4.24 -6.69 -11.13
CA LEU A 6 4.60 -5.36 -11.65
C LEU A 6 3.39 -4.41 -11.70
N THR A 7 2.29 -4.85 -12.31
CA THR A 7 1.09 -4.00 -12.42
C THR A 7 0.49 -3.70 -11.04
N ARG A 8 0.78 -4.49 -10.01
CA ARG A 8 0.31 -4.26 -8.64
C ARG A 8 1.20 -3.28 -7.89
N PHE A 9 2.52 -3.32 -8.11
CA PHE A 9 3.44 -2.27 -7.65
C PHE A 9 3.06 -0.92 -8.24
N GLN A 10 2.86 -0.88 -9.56
CA GLN A 10 2.37 0.32 -10.27
C GLN A 10 1.02 0.77 -9.71
N GLY A 11 0.09 -0.18 -9.52
CA GLY A 11 -1.23 0.09 -8.97
C GLY A 11 -1.18 0.69 -7.57
N GLY A 12 -0.37 0.16 -6.66
CA GLY A 12 -0.23 0.67 -5.29
C GLY A 12 0.33 2.08 -5.23
N LEU A 13 1.49 2.32 -5.87
CA LEU A 13 2.12 3.65 -5.87
C LEU A 13 1.24 4.69 -6.58
N LEU A 14 0.74 4.37 -7.77
CA LEU A 14 -0.10 5.27 -8.54
C LEU A 14 -1.45 5.50 -7.85
N GLY A 15 -2.03 4.44 -7.28
CA GLY A 15 -3.30 4.50 -6.58
C GLY A 15 -3.24 5.42 -5.37
N SER A 16 -2.14 5.39 -4.62
CA SER A 16 -1.91 6.31 -3.50
C SER A 16 -1.93 7.78 -3.95
N LEU A 17 -1.10 8.12 -4.94
CA LEU A 17 -1.02 9.49 -5.47
C LEU A 17 -2.35 9.95 -6.09
N ILE A 18 -3.05 9.05 -6.81
CA ILE A 18 -4.36 9.36 -7.38
C ILE A 18 -5.38 9.65 -6.27
N GLY A 19 -5.38 8.83 -5.23
CA GLY A 19 -6.20 8.99 -4.04
C GLY A 19 -6.01 10.34 -3.39
N GLU A 20 -4.77 10.74 -3.13
CA GLU A 20 -4.44 12.04 -2.56
C GLU A 20 -5.04 13.21 -3.34
N ILE A 21 -4.79 13.26 -4.65
CA ILE A 21 -5.24 14.36 -5.49
C ILE A 21 -6.79 14.40 -5.55
N ILE A 22 -7.47 13.25 -5.46
CA ILE A 22 -8.93 13.21 -5.36
C ILE A 22 -9.40 13.72 -3.99
N GLY A 23 -8.72 13.34 -2.90
CA GLY A 23 -9.07 13.76 -1.54
C GLY A 23 -8.69 15.20 -1.20
N SER A 24 -7.74 15.81 -1.90
CA SER A 24 -7.22 17.17 -1.66
C SER A 24 -7.63 18.21 -2.71
N ASN A 25 -8.46 17.83 -3.68
CA ASN A 25 -8.87 18.65 -4.83
C ASN A 25 -7.74 19.16 -5.75
N SER A 26 -6.48 18.68 -5.64
CA SER A 26 -5.49 18.60 -6.75
C SER A 26 -4.03 18.51 -6.29
N LYS A 27 -3.72 18.67 -5.00
CA LYS A 27 -2.34 18.81 -4.53
C LYS A 27 -1.83 17.52 -3.86
N LEU A 28 -0.64 17.08 -4.22
CA LEU A 28 0.07 16.00 -3.52
C LEU A 28 0.70 16.50 -2.21
N SER A 29 0.76 15.62 -1.22
CA SER A 29 1.34 15.88 0.09
C SER A 29 2.86 15.78 0.06
N ASP A 30 3.49 16.43 1.03
CA ASP A 30 4.92 16.31 1.28
C ASP A 30 5.31 14.84 1.60
N TRP A 31 4.42 14.07 2.21
CA TRP A 31 4.61 12.66 2.55
C TRP A 31 4.69 11.75 1.32
N SER A 32 3.93 12.06 0.27
CA SER A 32 4.08 11.39 -1.02
C SER A 32 5.44 11.67 -1.67
N GLU A 33 5.96 12.89 -1.54
CA GLU A 33 7.31 13.20 -2.03
C GLU A 33 8.41 12.50 -1.24
N ILE A 34 8.25 12.42 0.09
CA ILE A 34 9.13 11.66 0.99
C ILE A 34 9.13 10.17 0.59
N GLY A 35 7.96 9.61 0.28
CA GLY A 35 7.84 8.24 -0.24
C GLY A 35 8.53 8.03 -1.59
N ILE A 36 8.51 9.02 -2.49
CA ILE A 36 9.31 8.93 -3.72
C ILE A 36 10.81 8.92 -3.42
N GLY A 37 11.25 9.69 -2.44
CA GLY A 37 12.62 9.59 -1.90
C GLY A 37 12.96 8.17 -1.46
N ALA A 38 12.03 7.49 -0.76
CA ALA A 38 12.22 6.12 -0.29
C ALA A 38 12.35 5.16 -1.48
N THR A 39 11.50 5.34 -2.49
CA THR A 39 11.53 4.57 -3.74
C THR A 39 12.89 4.69 -4.43
N LYS A 40 13.41 5.92 -4.54
CA LYS A 40 14.73 6.17 -5.14
C LYS A 40 15.88 5.54 -4.36
N SER A 41 15.86 5.63 -3.03
CA SER A 41 16.87 4.98 -2.18
C SER A 41 16.84 3.46 -2.35
N LEU A 42 15.65 2.85 -2.29
CA LEU A 42 15.48 1.41 -2.54
C LEU A 42 15.98 0.98 -3.91
N VAL A 43 15.72 1.77 -4.96
CA VAL A 43 16.22 1.48 -6.32
C VAL A 43 17.74 1.61 -6.40
N SER A 44 18.32 2.66 -5.80
CA SER A 44 19.75 2.96 -5.83
C SER A 44 20.57 1.94 -5.05
N LYS A 45 20.14 1.63 -3.82
CA LYS A 45 20.89 0.85 -2.84
C LYS A 45 20.47 -0.60 -2.76
N ARG A 46 19.28 -0.94 -3.28
CA ARG A 46 18.66 -2.29 -3.22
C ARG A 46 18.32 -2.76 -1.81
N ILE A 47 18.53 -1.89 -0.85
CA ILE A 47 18.17 -1.96 0.55
C ILE A 47 17.68 -0.56 0.94
N LEU A 48 16.92 -0.43 2.02
CA LEU A 48 16.61 0.89 2.54
C LEU A 48 17.83 1.42 3.28
N ASP A 49 18.55 2.35 2.65
CA ASP A 49 19.62 3.10 3.28
C ASP A 49 19.02 4.44 3.75
N GLN A 50 18.96 4.64 5.07
CA GLN A 50 18.40 5.86 5.65
C GLN A 50 19.19 7.12 5.26
N ALA A 51 20.52 7.02 5.17
CA ALA A 51 21.35 8.16 4.79
C ALA A 51 21.13 8.52 3.31
N ASP A 52 21.07 7.52 2.42
CA ASP A 52 20.71 7.76 1.02
C ASP A 52 19.29 8.32 0.89
N TRP A 53 18.33 7.80 1.65
CA TRP A 53 16.95 8.30 1.61
C TRP A 53 16.87 9.79 1.97
N LEU A 54 17.54 10.20 3.05
CA LEU A 54 17.63 11.61 3.44
C LEU A 54 18.34 12.44 2.37
N GLU A 55 19.38 11.92 1.73
CA GLU A 55 20.07 12.59 0.63
C GLU A 55 19.16 12.75 -0.60
N GLN A 56 18.37 11.72 -0.97
CA GLN A 56 17.39 11.81 -2.06
C GLN A 56 16.33 12.89 -1.79
N ILE A 57 15.88 13.00 -0.53
CA ILE A 57 14.93 14.03 -0.11
C ILE A 57 15.58 15.41 -0.18
N GLN A 58 16.79 15.58 0.36
CA GLN A 58 17.52 16.85 0.34
C GLN A 58 17.72 17.36 -1.09
N ARG A 59 18.15 16.47 -2.00
CA ARG A 59 18.34 16.79 -3.43
C ARG A 59 17.04 17.21 -4.12
N ARG A 60 15.90 16.66 -3.68
CA ARG A 60 14.57 16.99 -4.22
C ARG A 60 14.07 18.33 -3.69
N ARG A 61 14.01 18.45 -2.36
CA ARG A 61 13.53 19.63 -1.64
C ARG A 61 14.00 19.55 -0.20
N GLU A 62 14.97 20.39 0.15
CA GLU A 62 15.58 20.44 1.48
C GLU A 62 14.57 20.68 2.61
N SER A 63 13.53 21.50 2.38
CA SER A 63 12.49 21.79 3.39
C SER A 63 11.69 20.56 3.84
N LEU A 64 11.75 19.44 3.11
CA LEU A 64 11.11 18.19 3.54
C LEU A 64 11.83 17.57 4.74
N LEU A 65 13.11 17.88 4.95
CA LEU A 65 13.85 17.39 6.12
C LEU A 65 13.35 17.99 7.43
N ASP A 66 12.70 19.15 7.38
CA ASP A 66 12.07 19.81 8.54
C ASP A 66 10.86 19.02 9.06
N LEU A 67 10.34 18.07 8.27
CA LEU A 67 9.20 17.23 8.63
C LEU A 67 9.59 15.96 9.42
N LYS A 68 10.87 15.78 9.75
CA LYS A 68 11.31 14.69 10.63
C LYS A 68 10.58 14.74 11.97
N ASN A 69 10.15 13.58 12.45
CA ASN A 69 9.35 13.44 13.67
C ASN A 69 8.04 14.24 13.70
N THR A 70 7.44 14.55 12.54
CA THR A 70 6.18 15.31 12.46
C THR A 70 5.01 14.53 11.87
N ALA A 71 5.26 13.36 11.26
CA ALA A 71 4.21 12.58 10.61
C ALA A 71 3.27 11.97 11.64
N SER A 72 1.96 12.08 11.40
CA SER A 72 0.99 11.17 12.00
C SER A 72 1.24 9.73 11.53
N SER A 73 0.69 8.74 12.25
CA SER A 73 0.76 7.32 11.82
C SER A 73 0.31 7.12 10.37
N SER A 74 -0.75 7.80 9.95
CA SER A 74 -1.28 7.66 8.58
C SER A 74 -0.40 8.32 7.52
N GLU A 75 0.24 9.44 7.84
CA GLU A 75 1.18 10.12 6.93
C GLU A 75 2.48 9.32 6.79
N ALA A 76 2.99 8.77 7.90
CA ALA A 76 4.10 7.83 7.88
C ALA A 76 3.76 6.58 7.05
N ALA A 77 2.53 6.07 7.14
CA ALA A 77 2.05 4.95 6.32
C ALA A 77 2.03 5.29 4.81
N VAL A 78 1.71 6.52 4.42
CA VAL A 78 1.81 6.98 3.02
C VAL A 78 3.29 7.02 2.58
N ALA A 79 4.16 7.63 3.37
CA ALA A 79 5.59 7.76 3.07
C ALA A 79 6.30 6.41 2.97
N THR A 80 5.85 5.41 3.73
CA THR A 80 6.46 4.07 3.79
C THR A 80 5.89 3.05 2.81
N LEU A 81 4.87 3.42 2.01
CA LEU A 81 4.28 2.51 1.02
C LEU A 81 5.32 1.78 0.13
N PRO A 82 6.38 2.42 -0.38
CA PRO A 82 7.39 1.72 -1.19
C PRO A 82 8.14 0.63 -0.42
N ILE A 83 8.37 0.82 0.88
CA ILE A 83 8.99 -0.17 1.78
C ILE A 83 8.05 -1.37 1.92
N ALA A 84 6.75 -1.09 2.13
CA ALA A 84 5.73 -2.14 2.20
C ALA A 84 5.63 -2.96 0.90
N LEU A 85 5.72 -2.30 -0.26
CA LEU A 85 5.75 -2.98 -1.55
C LEU A 85 7.03 -3.80 -1.73
N PHE A 86 8.20 -3.27 -1.33
CA PHE A 86 9.48 -3.93 -1.56
C PHE A 86 9.70 -5.14 -0.64
N PHE A 87 9.35 -5.05 0.64
CA PHE A 87 9.61 -6.11 1.62
C PHE A 87 8.40 -7.03 1.89
N HIS A 88 7.36 -6.97 1.05
CA HIS A 88 6.08 -7.69 1.26
C HIS A 88 6.17 -9.21 1.48
N GLU A 89 7.25 -9.86 1.05
CA GLU A 89 7.46 -11.30 1.21
C GLU A 89 8.18 -11.70 2.50
N SER A 90 8.84 -10.74 3.15
CA SER A 90 9.64 -10.99 4.36
C SER A 90 9.07 -10.18 5.53
N PRO A 91 8.17 -10.76 6.35
CA PRO A 91 7.55 -10.06 7.47
C PRO A 91 8.56 -9.45 8.44
N ALA A 92 9.66 -10.15 8.72
CA ALA A 92 10.70 -9.67 9.63
C ALA A 92 11.44 -8.44 9.07
N LEU A 93 11.82 -8.46 7.78
CA LEU A 93 12.45 -7.30 7.15
C LEU A 93 11.45 -6.16 6.98
N LEU A 94 10.19 -6.46 6.63
CA LEU A 94 9.16 -5.44 6.53
C LEU A 94 9.00 -4.70 7.86
N GLU A 95 8.91 -5.43 8.97
CA GLU A 95 8.79 -4.87 10.30
C GLU A 95 10.01 -4.02 10.66
N GLU A 96 11.21 -4.57 10.53
CA GLU A 96 12.47 -3.87 10.79
C GLU A 96 12.56 -2.54 10.03
N GLN A 97 12.27 -2.57 8.73
CA GLN A 97 12.42 -1.39 7.87
C GLN A 97 11.32 -0.34 8.10
N LEU A 98 10.10 -0.76 8.43
CA LEU A 98 9.03 0.16 8.80
C LEU A 98 9.31 0.82 10.15
N LEU A 99 9.74 0.06 11.17
CA LEU A 99 10.11 0.60 12.48
C LEU A 99 11.23 1.64 12.36
N ALA A 100 12.29 1.31 11.61
CA ALA A 100 13.39 2.24 11.35
C ALA A 100 12.91 3.55 10.66
N CYS A 101 11.89 3.48 9.82
CA CYS A 101 11.26 4.66 9.24
C CYS A 101 10.46 5.47 10.27
N THR A 102 9.68 4.80 11.12
CA THR A 102 8.88 5.48 12.15
C THR A 102 9.75 6.32 13.09
N GLU A 103 10.95 5.82 13.45
CA GLU A 103 11.94 6.55 14.24
C GLU A 103 12.45 7.85 13.57
N THR A 104 12.35 7.95 12.25
CA THR A 104 12.84 9.12 11.50
C THR A 104 11.74 10.15 11.25
N TRP A 105 10.52 9.69 10.93
CA TRP A 105 9.48 10.55 10.36
C TRP A 105 8.27 10.70 11.27
N GLN A 106 7.92 9.68 12.05
CA GLN A 106 6.69 9.67 12.83
C GLN A 106 6.83 10.50 14.11
N LEU A 107 5.75 11.12 14.55
CA LEU A 107 5.67 11.78 15.84
C LEU A 107 6.04 10.80 16.97
N PRO A 108 6.90 11.16 17.94
CA PRO A 108 7.39 10.23 18.96
C PRO A 108 6.31 9.61 19.87
N ASN A 109 5.12 10.19 19.90
CA ASN A 109 3.98 9.74 20.71
C ASN A 109 2.97 8.91 19.92
N GLU A 110 3.13 8.77 18.59
CA GLU A 110 2.25 7.95 17.78
C GLU A 110 2.76 6.49 17.75
N PRO A 111 1.88 5.48 17.85
CA PRO A 111 2.27 4.08 17.84
C PRO A 111 2.88 3.66 16.48
N ALA A 112 4.07 3.05 16.50
CA ALA A 112 4.70 2.53 15.28
C ALA A 112 3.93 1.32 14.71
N GLU A 113 3.19 0.62 15.58
CA GLU A 113 2.28 -0.48 15.24
C GLU A 113 1.23 -0.07 14.20
N ASP A 114 0.87 1.21 14.13
CA ASP A 114 -0.12 1.68 13.17
C ASP A 114 0.41 1.62 11.74
N VAL A 115 1.67 1.99 11.55
CA VAL A 115 2.36 1.91 10.25
C VAL A 115 2.58 0.45 9.86
N LEU A 116 2.93 -0.40 10.83
CA LEU A 116 3.03 -1.85 10.66
C LEU A 116 1.70 -2.47 10.21
N ALA A 117 0.58 -2.03 10.80
CA ALA A 117 -0.76 -2.49 10.43
C ALA A 117 -1.03 -2.23 8.94
N PHE A 118 -0.78 -1.00 8.48
CA PHE A 118 -0.95 -0.65 7.08
C PHE A 118 0.01 -1.40 6.15
N GLY A 119 1.28 -1.50 6.51
CA GLY A 119 2.28 -2.26 5.75
C GLY A 119 1.90 -3.74 5.58
N SER A 120 1.41 -4.36 6.66
CA SER A 120 0.91 -5.74 6.64
C SER A 120 -0.33 -5.91 5.76
N ALA A 121 -1.21 -4.90 5.69
CA ALA A 121 -2.37 -4.91 4.82
C ALA A 121 -1.98 -4.85 3.33
N VAL A 122 -1.00 -4.00 2.99
CA VAL A 122 -0.42 -3.93 1.63
C VAL A 122 0.24 -5.25 1.25
N ALA A 123 1.04 -5.83 2.15
CA ALA A 123 1.68 -7.12 1.93
C ALA A 123 0.67 -8.26 1.74
N SER A 124 -0.41 -8.25 2.54
CA SER A 124 -1.50 -9.21 2.44
C SER A 124 -2.26 -9.07 1.13
N ALA A 125 -2.48 -7.83 0.67
CA ALA A 125 -3.01 -7.58 -0.66
C ALA A 125 -2.08 -8.20 -1.71
N LEU A 126 -0.79 -7.85 -1.76
CA LEU A 126 0.19 -8.34 -2.75
C LEU A 126 0.32 -9.87 -2.80
N THR A 127 0.25 -10.54 -1.67
CA THR A 127 0.41 -12.00 -1.60
C THR A 127 -0.88 -12.77 -1.90
N GLU A 128 -1.99 -12.10 -2.24
CA GLU A 128 -3.34 -12.68 -2.40
C GLU A 128 -3.77 -13.56 -1.20
N ARG A 129 -3.15 -13.39 -0.02
CA ARG A 129 -3.59 -14.00 1.25
C ARG A 129 -4.97 -13.49 1.66
N VAL A 130 -5.36 -12.35 1.08
CA VAL A 130 -6.71 -11.80 1.03
C VAL A 130 -7.53 -12.58 -0.03
N GLY A 131 -7.85 -13.85 0.26
CA GLY A 131 -8.92 -14.58 -0.44
C GLY A 131 -8.51 -15.59 -1.53
N ALA A 132 -7.58 -16.50 -1.26
CA ALA A 132 -7.36 -17.69 -2.11
C ALA A 132 -8.56 -18.69 -2.11
N SER A 133 -9.54 -18.51 -1.24
CA SER A 133 -10.77 -19.31 -1.18
C SER A 133 -12.00 -18.51 -1.60
N ARG A 134 -12.42 -18.71 -2.86
CA ARG A 134 -13.82 -18.61 -3.35
C ARG A 134 -14.61 -17.36 -2.91
N TRP A 135 -14.28 -16.24 -3.54
CA TRP A 135 -15.17 -15.13 -3.98
C TRP A 135 -16.63 -15.20 -3.52
N LEU A 136 -16.90 -14.79 -2.28
CA LEU A 136 -18.18 -14.29 -1.72
C LEU A 136 -17.99 -14.10 -0.19
N ALA A 137 -17.66 -12.88 0.23
CA ALA A 137 -18.06 -12.31 1.53
C ALA A 137 -17.35 -12.59 2.90
N PRO A 138 -16.26 -13.38 3.09
CA PRO A 138 -15.51 -13.33 4.37
C PRO A 138 -14.21 -12.51 4.31
N THR A 139 -13.89 -11.89 3.18
CA THR A 139 -12.56 -11.31 2.92
C THR A 139 -12.23 -10.10 3.80
N SER A 140 -13.24 -9.29 4.13
CA SER A 140 -13.12 -8.05 4.91
C SER A 140 -12.70 -8.35 6.35
N THR A 141 -13.45 -9.20 7.06
CA THR A 141 -13.13 -9.61 8.43
C THR A 141 -11.84 -10.42 8.50
N GLN A 142 -11.52 -11.21 7.47
CA GLN A 142 -10.27 -11.99 7.44
C GLN A 142 -9.03 -11.08 7.39
N LEU A 143 -9.03 -10.04 6.54
CA LEU A 143 -7.91 -9.09 6.49
C LEU A 143 -7.74 -8.38 7.83
N ILE A 144 -8.83 -7.86 8.40
CA ILE A 144 -8.79 -7.21 9.71
C ILE A 144 -8.28 -8.17 10.79
N SER A 145 -8.75 -9.41 10.81
CA SER A 145 -8.29 -10.44 11.77
C SER A 145 -6.80 -10.77 11.61
N GLN A 146 -6.30 -10.81 10.37
CA GLN A 146 -4.88 -11.03 10.08
C GLN A 146 -4.02 -9.88 10.61
N ILE A 147 -4.45 -8.63 10.39
CA ILE A 147 -3.77 -7.45 10.92
C ILE A 147 -3.78 -7.47 12.45
N LEU A 148 -4.93 -7.71 13.08
CA LEU A 148 -5.04 -7.83 14.53
C LEU A 148 -4.14 -8.92 15.11
N THR A 149 -3.99 -10.05 14.42
CA THR A 149 -3.08 -11.13 14.81
C THR A 149 -1.63 -10.71 14.68
N TYR A 150 -1.28 -10.01 13.59
CA TYR A 150 0.08 -9.52 13.33
C TYR A 150 0.54 -8.51 14.37
N LEU A 151 -0.34 -7.59 14.79
CA LEU A 151 -0.04 -6.59 15.82
C LEU A 151 0.07 -7.18 17.25
N GLY A 152 -0.24 -8.47 17.43
CA GLY A 152 -0.13 -9.13 18.72
C GLY A 152 -1.14 -8.61 19.76
N THR A 153 -0.78 -8.68 21.04
CA THR A 153 -1.71 -8.42 22.16
C THR A 153 -1.70 -6.99 22.68
N SER A 154 -0.71 -6.17 22.32
CA SER A 154 -0.57 -4.79 22.81
C SER A 154 -1.81 -3.94 22.48
N PRO A 155 -2.39 -3.21 23.45
CA PRO A 155 -3.52 -2.33 23.19
C PRO A 155 -3.05 -1.03 22.54
N THR A 156 -3.47 -0.77 21.30
CA THR A 156 -3.27 0.52 20.62
C THR A 156 -4.62 1.12 20.20
N PRO A 157 -4.72 2.46 20.05
CA PRO A 157 -5.93 3.11 19.55
C PRO A 157 -6.39 2.56 18.20
N LEU A 158 -5.46 2.31 17.26
CA LEU A 158 -5.81 1.69 15.98
C LEU A 158 -6.37 0.29 16.17
N LYS A 159 -5.81 -0.53 17.06
CA LYS A 159 -6.31 -1.89 17.30
C LYS A 159 -7.77 -1.87 17.76
N GLN A 160 -8.14 -0.93 18.64
CA GLN A 160 -9.53 -0.73 19.06
C GLN A 160 -10.42 -0.33 17.88
N GLN A 161 -9.94 0.56 17.00
CA GLN A 161 -10.67 0.92 15.77
C GLN A 161 -10.82 -0.28 14.82
N LEU A 162 -9.80 -1.14 14.68
CA LEU A 162 -9.86 -2.36 13.86
C LEU A 162 -10.84 -3.39 14.45
N GLU A 163 -10.93 -3.50 15.77
CA GLU A 163 -11.96 -4.30 16.45
C GLU A 163 -13.37 -3.74 16.15
N GLN A 164 -13.55 -2.42 16.22
CA GLN A 164 -14.81 -1.76 15.82
C GLN A 164 -15.16 -1.98 14.34
N LEU A 165 -14.18 -2.03 13.44
CA LEU A 165 -14.42 -2.36 12.03
C LEU A 165 -15.05 -3.73 11.87
N SER A 166 -14.64 -4.72 12.67
CA SER A 166 -15.21 -6.07 12.61
C SER A 166 -16.72 -6.06 12.96
N ASP A 167 -17.09 -5.28 13.97
CA ASP A 167 -18.49 -5.05 14.35
C ASP A 167 -19.28 -4.31 13.26
N LEU A 168 -18.69 -3.28 12.65
CA LEU A 168 -19.29 -2.50 11.57
C LEU A 168 -19.60 -3.39 10.35
N PHE A 169 -18.69 -4.28 9.98
CA PHE A 169 -18.92 -5.23 8.90
C PHE A 169 -20.01 -6.26 9.25
N ALA A 170 -20.04 -6.76 10.49
CA ALA A 170 -21.06 -7.69 10.93
C ALA A 170 -22.48 -7.10 10.84
N ARG A 171 -22.62 -5.79 11.05
CA ARG A 171 -23.90 -5.06 10.97
C ARG A 171 -24.17 -4.47 9.59
N GLN A 172 -23.27 -4.65 8.62
CA GLN A 172 -23.35 -4.02 7.29
C GLN A 172 -23.53 -2.49 7.36
N ALA A 173 -22.83 -1.86 8.32
CA ALA A 173 -22.91 -0.42 8.53
C ALA A 173 -22.46 0.35 7.28
N GLY A 174 -23.13 1.45 6.97
CA GLY A 174 -22.78 2.34 5.87
C GLY A 174 -21.57 3.24 6.18
N LEU A 175 -21.09 3.97 5.17
CA LEU A 175 -19.91 4.84 5.30
C LEU A 175 -20.08 5.91 6.38
N GLU A 176 -21.25 6.56 6.41
CA GLU A 176 -21.54 7.62 7.37
C GLU A 176 -21.50 7.11 8.82
N GLU A 177 -22.02 5.91 9.05
CA GLU A 177 -21.98 5.27 10.36
C GLU A 177 -20.55 4.87 10.75
N ALA A 178 -19.79 4.28 9.81
CA ALA A 178 -18.39 3.93 10.04
C ALA A 178 -17.53 5.15 10.38
N VAL A 179 -17.65 6.24 9.63
CA VAL A 179 -16.98 7.52 9.92
C VAL A 179 -17.38 8.02 11.29
N THR A 180 -18.68 8.02 11.60
CA THR A 180 -19.18 8.50 12.88
C THR A 180 -18.64 7.69 14.05
N GLN A 181 -18.59 6.36 13.95
CA GLN A 181 -18.10 5.51 15.04
C GLN A 181 -16.58 5.63 15.22
N LEU A 182 -15.81 5.57 14.13
CA LEU A 182 -14.35 5.60 14.20
C LEU A 182 -13.80 6.96 14.65
N THR A 183 -14.48 8.06 14.29
CA THR A 183 -14.04 9.42 14.67
C THR A 183 -14.60 9.91 16.01
N ARG A 184 -15.52 9.16 16.64
CA ARG A 184 -16.19 9.54 17.89
C ARG A 184 -15.27 9.47 19.11
N GLN A 185 -14.44 8.43 19.18
CA GLN A 185 -13.67 8.11 20.38
C GLN A 185 -12.26 8.70 20.35
N ASP A 186 -11.64 8.74 19.17
CA ASP A 186 -10.30 9.29 19.00
C ASP A 186 -10.14 9.89 17.59
N LYS A 187 -9.62 11.11 17.51
CA LYS A 187 -9.23 11.77 16.26
C LYS A 187 -7.70 11.74 16.15
N GLY A 188 -7.11 10.59 16.43
CA GLY A 188 -5.68 10.37 16.34
C GLY A 188 -5.18 10.26 14.90
N GLY A 189 -3.86 10.27 14.75
CA GLY A 189 -3.16 10.13 13.48
C GLY A 189 -3.39 8.81 12.76
N HIS A 190 -3.99 7.81 13.41
CA HIS A 190 -4.24 6.47 12.89
C HIS A 190 -5.63 6.26 12.29
N THR A 191 -6.59 7.16 12.58
CA THR A 191 -7.97 7.04 12.07
C THR A 191 -8.07 6.96 10.53
N PRO A 192 -7.25 7.68 9.74
CA PRO A 192 -7.26 7.53 8.29
C PRO A 192 -6.90 6.12 7.82
N ILE A 193 -6.04 5.37 8.54
CA ILE A 193 -5.74 3.95 8.24
C ILE A 193 -7.00 3.10 8.42
N ALA A 194 -7.71 3.24 9.54
CA ALA A 194 -8.94 2.48 9.78
C ALA A 194 -10.03 2.78 8.73
N LEU A 195 -10.22 4.06 8.38
CA LEU A 195 -11.17 4.47 7.35
C LEU A 195 -10.79 3.95 5.95
N ALA A 196 -9.50 3.97 5.62
CA ALA A 196 -9.02 3.44 4.35
C ALA A 196 -9.24 1.92 4.25
N LEU A 197 -8.95 1.19 5.34
CA LEU A 197 -9.23 -0.24 5.44
C LEU A 197 -10.73 -0.52 5.32
N TYR A 198 -11.58 0.28 5.96
CA TYR A 198 -13.03 0.16 5.81
C TYR A 198 -13.47 0.32 4.35
N CYS A 199 -13.07 1.41 3.68
CA CYS A 199 -13.44 1.69 2.30
C CYS A 199 -12.95 0.58 1.34
N PHE A 200 -11.73 0.10 1.55
CA PHE A 200 -11.15 -1.00 0.78
C PHE A 200 -11.89 -2.31 1.01
N CYS A 201 -12.09 -2.71 2.27
CA CYS A 201 -12.73 -3.97 2.62
C CYS A 201 -14.21 -4.02 2.21
N ASP A 202 -14.90 -2.88 2.20
CA ASP A 202 -16.29 -2.78 1.76
C ASP A 202 -16.41 -2.83 0.22
N THR A 203 -15.42 -2.30 -0.51
CA THR A 203 -15.44 -2.21 -1.98
C THR A 203 -14.15 -2.71 -2.65
N PRO A 204 -13.68 -3.93 -2.34
CA PRO A 204 -12.32 -4.36 -2.69
C PRO A 204 -12.08 -4.50 -4.19
N GLN A 205 -13.13 -4.77 -4.96
CA GLN A 205 -13.06 -4.98 -6.42
C GLN A 205 -13.24 -3.70 -7.24
N ASP A 206 -13.73 -2.62 -6.62
CA ASP A 206 -14.05 -1.39 -7.32
C ASP A 206 -13.11 -0.29 -6.84
N PHE A 207 -12.02 -0.12 -7.58
CA PHE A 207 -11.02 0.91 -7.30
C PHE A 207 -11.62 2.32 -7.26
N ARG A 208 -12.52 2.63 -8.20
CA ARG A 208 -13.13 3.96 -8.30
C ARG A 208 -14.03 4.22 -7.10
N LEU A 209 -14.87 3.25 -6.74
CA LEU A 209 -15.78 3.37 -5.61
C LEU A 209 -15.02 3.44 -4.28
N CYS A 210 -13.99 2.61 -4.10
CA CYS A 210 -13.13 2.63 -2.91
C CYS A 210 -12.54 4.01 -2.64
N ILE A 211 -11.94 4.63 -3.66
CA ILE A 211 -11.35 5.97 -3.52
C ILE A 211 -12.42 7.04 -3.34
N ALA A 212 -13.54 6.94 -4.08
CA ALA A 212 -14.64 7.90 -3.92
C ALA A 212 -15.21 7.91 -2.49
N ARG A 213 -15.38 6.72 -1.89
CA ARG A 213 -15.79 6.59 -0.48
C ARG A 213 -14.75 7.18 0.47
N ALA A 214 -13.47 6.85 0.25
CA ALA A 214 -12.37 7.37 1.07
C ALA A 214 -12.23 8.90 1.02
N ALA A 215 -12.46 9.51 -0.14
CA ALA A 215 -12.45 10.97 -0.29
C ALA A 215 -13.69 11.65 0.33
N GLN A 216 -14.79 10.90 0.50
CA GLN A 216 -16.04 11.39 1.08
C GLN A 216 -16.14 11.18 2.60
N THR A 217 -15.09 10.69 3.27
CA THR A 217 -15.11 10.47 4.73
C THR A 217 -15.18 11.75 5.54
N GLY A 218 -14.78 12.89 4.96
CA GLY A 218 -14.74 14.19 5.65
C GLY A 218 -13.67 14.30 6.76
N TYR A 219 -12.92 13.23 7.02
CA TYR A 219 -11.84 13.20 8.00
C TYR A 219 -10.51 12.93 7.30
N GLN A 220 -9.65 13.94 7.21
CA GLN A 220 -8.38 13.90 6.47
C GLN A 220 -8.49 13.20 5.09
N PRO A 221 -9.43 13.62 4.22
CA PRO A 221 -9.81 12.89 3.02
C PRO A 221 -8.63 12.66 2.05
N GLN A 222 -7.64 13.56 2.03
CA GLN A 222 -6.41 13.37 1.27
C GLN A 222 -5.65 12.10 1.69
N VAL A 223 -5.31 11.97 2.98
CA VAL A 223 -4.52 10.85 3.52
C VAL A 223 -5.35 9.57 3.48
N THR A 224 -6.63 9.62 3.85
CA THR A 224 -7.51 8.45 3.77
C THR A 224 -7.64 7.93 2.34
N ALA A 225 -7.83 8.81 1.36
CA ALA A 225 -7.89 8.42 -0.04
C ALA A 225 -6.55 7.89 -0.57
N ALA A 226 -5.41 8.42 -0.08
CA ALA A 226 -4.08 7.89 -0.39
C ALA A 226 -3.94 6.43 0.03
N LEU A 227 -4.19 6.15 1.31
CA LEU A 227 -4.08 4.81 1.88
C LEU A 227 -5.07 3.83 1.22
N ALA A 228 -6.30 4.26 0.98
CA ALA A 228 -7.31 3.45 0.29
C ALA A 228 -6.91 3.18 -1.16
N GLY A 229 -6.37 4.18 -1.85
CA GLY A 229 -5.87 4.06 -3.21
C GLY A 229 -4.66 3.13 -3.31
N ALA A 230 -3.77 3.15 -2.31
CA ALA A 230 -2.65 2.23 -2.22
C ALA A 230 -3.11 0.78 -2.07
N LEU A 231 -4.02 0.50 -1.12
CA LEU A 231 -4.57 -0.85 -0.90
C LEU A 231 -5.33 -1.33 -2.14
N SER A 232 -6.27 -0.53 -2.62
CA SER A 232 -7.12 -0.87 -3.77
C SER A 232 -6.31 -1.00 -5.06
N GLY A 233 -5.30 -0.15 -5.26
CA GLY A 233 -4.40 -0.23 -6.41
C GLY A 233 -3.48 -1.45 -6.37
N THR A 234 -2.98 -1.79 -5.17
CA THR A 234 -2.23 -3.03 -4.95
C THR A 234 -3.09 -4.26 -5.24
N TYR A 235 -4.37 -4.23 -4.87
CA TYR A 235 -5.30 -5.33 -5.05
C TYR A 235 -5.82 -5.45 -6.51
N ASN A 236 -6.29 -4.35 -7.09
CA ASN A 236 -6.90 -4.28 -8.43
C ASN A 236 -5.88 -4.05 -9.56
N SER A 237 -4.61 -3.82 -9.23
CA SER A 237 -3.51 -3.45 -10.13
C SER A 237 -3.73 -2.12 -10.86
N PHE A 238 -2.71 -1.69 -11.59
CA PHE A 238 -2.73 -0.57 -12.52
C PHE A 238 -3.88 -0.65 -13.55
N ILE A 239 -4.25 -1.88 -13.96
CA ILE A 239 -5.33 -2.10 -14.93
C ILE A 239 -6.69 -1.72 -14.33
N GLY A 240 -6.86 -1.89 -13.03
CA GLY A 240 -8.08 -1.51 -12.30
C GLY A 240 -8.27 0.01 -12.17
N ILE A 241 -7.23 0.81 -12.43
CA ILE A 241 -7.31 2.26 -12.34
C ILE A 241 -8.03 2.83 -13.58
N PRO A 242 -9.10 3.64 -13.40
CA PRO A 242 -9.83 4.25 -14.50
C PRO A 242 -8.92 4.97 -15.48
N ILE A 243 -9.08 4.72 -16.78
CA ILE A 243 -8.24 5.31 -17.82
C ILE A 243 -8.27 6.84 -17.80
N GLY A 244 -9.44 7.45 -17.50
CA GLY A 244 -9.56 8.89 -17.36
C GLY A 244 -8.66 9.45 -16.25
N TRP A 245 -8.50 8.74 -15.14
CA TRP A 245 -7.64 9.17 -14.03
C TRP A 245 -6.16 8.98 -14.33
N ARG A 246 -5.82 8.00 -15.19
CA ARG A 246 -4.45 7.82 -15.70
C ARG A 246 -4.06 8.93 -16.69
N ILE A 247 -4.96 9.26 -17.63
CA ILE A 247 -4.68 10.24 -18.70
C ILE A 247 -4.69 11.68 -18.18
N HIS A 248 -5.70 12.07 -17.39
CA HIS A 248 -5.91 13.46 -16.98
C HIS A 248 -4.79 14.02 -16.09
N ARG A 249 -3.80 13.18 -15.74
CA ARG A 249 -2.79 13.49 -14.73
C ARG A 249 -1.35 13.29 -15.19
N HIS A 250 -1.13 13.14 -16.49
CA HIS A 250 0.20 13.37 -17.10
C HIS A 250 0.73 14.80 -16.92
N GLN A 251 -0.09 15.71 -16.36
CA GLN A 251 0.28 17.09 -16.04
C GLN A 251 0.98 17.22 -14.68
N ASP A 252 0.86 16.23 -13.79
CA ASP A 252 1.54 16.25 -12.49
C ASP A 252 2.94 15.58 -12.61
N PRO A 253 4.03 16.29 -12.31
CA PRO A 253 5.38 15.76 -12.41
C PRO A 253 5.60 14.48 -11.57
N LEU A 254 5.02 14.40 -10.37
CA LEU A 254 5.19 13.26 -9.46
C LEU A 254 4.56 11.99 -10.03
N LEU A 255 3.38 12.13 -10.64
CA LEU A 255 2.70 11.01 -11.31
C LEU A 255 3.42 10.55 -12.58
N SER A 256 4.09 11.46 -13.29
CA SER A 256 4.93 11.08 -14.43
C SER A 256 6.21 10.36 -13.99
N GLU A 257 6.77 10.75 -12.85
CA GLU A 257 7.98 10.19 -12.28
C GLU A 257 7.75 8.80 -11.65
N ILE A 258 6.59 8.59 -11.02
CA ILE A 258 6.32 7.34 -10.29
C ILE A 258 6.23 6.13 -11.22
N TYR A 259 5.84 6.30 -12.48
CA TYR A 259 5.65 5.20 -13.42
C TYR A 259 6.96 4.44 -13.70
N PRO A 260 8.03 5.10 -14.21
CA PRO A 260 9.32 4.43 -14.37
C PRO A 260 9.95 4.02 -13.04
N LEU A 261 9.72 4.75 -11.95
CA LEU A 261 10.21 4.36 -10.62
C LEU A 261 9.57 3.06 -10.11
N ALA A 262 8.27 2.85 -10.36
CA ALA A 262 7.60 1.60 -10.01
C ALA A 262 8.17 0.40 -10.78
N GLU A 263 8.49 0.59 -12.06
CA GLU A 263 9.15 -0.43 -12.88
C GLU A 263 10.56 -0.75 -12.35
N GLN A 264 11.34 0.27 -11.97
CA GLN A 264 12.67 0.09 -11.39
C GLN A 264 12.62 -0.54 -9.99
N LEU A 265 11.68 -0.13 -9.14
CA LEU A 265 11.49 -0.70 -7.81
C LEU A 265 11.19 -2.20 -7.92
N PHE A 266 10.27 -2.55 -8.82
CA PHE A 266 9.95 -3.94 -9.11
C PHE A 266 11.15 -4.70 -9.71
N ALA A 267 11.90 -4.09 -10.62
CA ALA A 267 13.10 -4.67 -11.20
C ALA A 267 14.12 -5.06 -10.13
N VAL A 268 14.44 -4.12 -9.24
CA VAL A 268 15.40 -4.33 -8.16
C VAL A 268 14.89 -5.38 -7.17
N TRP A 269 13.62 -5.33 -6.80
CA TRP A 269 12.98 -6.34 -5.97
C TRP A 269 13.09 -7.75 -6.59
N SER A 270 12.86 -7.86 -7.90
CA SER A 270 12.97 -9.13 -8.64
C SER A 270 14.42 -9.61 -8.86
N GLY A 271 15.41 -8.88 -8.33
CA GLY A 271 16.83 -9.23 -8.42
C GLY A 271 17.50 -8.82 -9.73
N VAL A 272 16.93 -7.88 -10.50
CA VAL A 272 17.58 -7.40 -11.74
C VAL A 272 18.77 -6.50 -11.40
N TYR A 273 19.96 -6.90 -11.87
CA TYR A 273 21.21 -6.21 -11.54
C TYR A 273 21.55 -5.02 -12.45
N GLN A 274 21.00 -4.93 -13.66
CA GLN A 274 21.26 -3.85 -14.62
C GLN A 274 19.93 -3.23 -15.09
N LEU A 275 19.69 -1.97 -14.72
CA LEU A 275 18.48 -1.21 -15.07
C LEU A 275 18.55 -0.56 -16.47
N SER A 276 19.71 -0.61 -17.13
CA SER A 276 19.99 0.11 -18.39
C SER A 276 19.41 -0.55 -19.65
N ASN A 277 18.91 -1.79 -19.58
CA ASN A 277 18.41 -2.56 -20.75
C ASN A 277 17.04 -3.24 -20.49
N THR A 278 16.31 -2.77 -19.48
CA THR A 278 15.29 -3.60 -18.81
C THR A 278 13.86 -3.42 -19.32
N ASP A 279 13.62 -2.40 -20.14
CA ASP A 279 12.28 -2.03 -20.62
C ASP A 279 11.56 -3.16 -21.36
N GLN A 280 12.27 -4.02 -22.09
CA GLN A 280 11.65 -5.14 -22.82
C GLN A 280 11.50 -6.42 -22.00
N VAL A 281 12.40 -6.70 -21.06
CA VAL A 281 12.43 -7.99 -20.36
C VAL A 281 11.39 -8.04 -19.24
N ILE A 282 11.26 -6.98 -18.44
CA ILE A 282 10.33 -6.95 -17.29
C ILE A 282 8.87 -6.91 -17.74
N LYS A 283 8.56 -6.18 -18.82
CA LYS A 283 7.19 -6.07 -19.35
C LYS A 283 6.66 -7.40 -19.90
N SER A 284 7.55 -8.36 -20.18
CA SER A 284 7.20 -9.69 -20.70
C SER A 284 7.32 -10.83 -19.66
N ALA A 285 7.94 -10.57 -18.51
CA ALA A 285 8.19 -11.59 -17.49
C ALA A 285 6.96 -11.80 -16.58
N ALA A 286 6.41 -13.01 -16.60
CA ALA A 286 5.37 -13.43 -15.67
C ALA A 286 6.00 -13.78 -14.30
N VAL A 287 6.25 -12.75 -13.48
CA VAL A 287 6.79 -12.90 -12.13
C VAL A 287 5.65 -12.95 -11.10
N ALA A 288 5.75 -13.88 -10.17
CA ALA A 288 4.78 -14.15 -9.13
C ALA A 288 5.47 -14.15 -7.76
N PRO A 289 4.80 -13.69 -6.68
CA PRO A 289 5.32 -13.89 -5.33
C PRO A 289 5.68 -15.35 -5.01
N ALA A 290 6.61 -15.53 -4.09
CA ALA A 290 7.08 -16.81 -3.57
C ALA A 290 5.88 -17.66 -3.10
N GLY A 291 5.83 -18.91 -3.58
CA GLY A 291 4.75 -19.84 -3.25
C GLY A 291 3.41 -19.60 -3.95
N MET A 292 3.29 -18.59 -4.84
CA MET A 292 2.04 -18.23 -5.52
C MET A 292 1.93 -18.70 -6.98
N ILE A 293 2.96 -19.36 -7.52
CA ILE A 293 2.86 -20.02 -8.82
C ILE A 293 1.96 -21.25 -8.64
N GLN A 294 0.82 -21.26 -9.34
CA GLN A 294 -0.05 -22.44 -9.33
C GLN A 294 0.75 -23.66 -9.81
N PRO A 295 0.76 -24.78 -9.06
CA PRO A 295 1.25 -26.03 -9.59
C PRO A 295 0.40 -26.35 -10.83
N ARG A 296 1.06 -26.56 -11.98
CA ARG A 296 0.34 -27.03 -13.17
C ARG A 296 -0.37 -28.30 -12.77
N SER A 297 -1.71 -28.33 -12.89
CA SER A 297 -2.46 -29.59 -12.87
C SER A 297 -1.75 -30.51 -13.86
N SER A 298 -1.22 -31.61 -13.36
CA SER A 298 -0.37 -32.55 -14.07
C SER A 298 -0.85 -32.74 -15.51
N LEU A 299 -0.13 -32.13 -16.46
CA LEU A 299 -0.12 -32.66 -17.82
C LEU A 299 0.41 -34.08 -17.65
N SER A 300 -0.41 -35.08 -17.96
CA SER A 300 0.04 -36.46 -18.03
C SER A 300 1.23 -36.49 -18.99
N ILE A 301 2.42 -36.66 -18.44
CA ILE A 301 3.62 -36.77 -19.23
C ILE A 301 3.46 -38.07 -20.02
N ILE A 302 3.23 -37.94 -21.33
CA ILE A 302 2.96 -39.06 -22.24
C ILE A 302 4.10 -40.10 -22.21
N SER A 303 5.30 -39.71 -21.77
CA SER A 303 6.45 -40.62 -21.61
C SER A 303 6.39 -41.54 -20.39
N GLN A 304 5.36 -41.48 -19.53
CA GLN A 304 5.16 -42.44 -18.43
C GLN A 304 4.18 -43.57 -18.77
N ARG A 305 3.68 -43.66 -20.02
CA ARG A 305 3.03 -44.88 -20.52
C ARG A 305 4.10 -45.86 -21.01
N THR A 306 4.76 -46.53 -20.07
CA THR A 306 5.40 -47.83 -20.36
C THR A 306 4.32 -48.91 -20.28
N ASN A 307 4.28 -49.75 -21.33
CA ASN A 307 3.43 -50.93 -21.48
C ASN A 307 3.45 -51.86 -20.26
#